data_AF-A0A357V4Z7-F1
#
_entry.id   AF-A0A357V4Z7-F1
#
_cell.length_a   1.000
_cell.length_b   1.000
_cell.length_c   1.000
_cell.angle_alpha   90.00
_cell.angle_beta   90.00
_cell.angle_gamma   90.00
#
_symmetry.space_group_name_H-M   'P 1'
#
loop_
_entity.id
_entity.type
_entity.pdbx_description
1 polymer ?
#
loop_
_entity_poly.entity_id
_entity_poly.type
_entity_poly.pdbx_seq_one_letter_code
_entity_poly.pdbx_strand_id
1 'polypeptide(L)'
;MELWIPITVLAAFLQNARSALQKHLKGRLSTLGAAYVRFLYAMPFSLVYLWGLHEIVGKDLPVFNTTFLMYCVLGGASQIIFTVLLLYLFQFRNFAVGTTFSKTEVFQVA
;
A
#
# COMPACT_ATOMS: atom_id res chain seq x y z
N MET A 1 -13.05 22.43 -10.42
CA MET A 1 -11.66 21.94 -10.52
C MET A 1 -11.69 20.44 -10.42
N GLU A 2 -11.09 19.73 -11.38
CA GLU A 2 -10.95 18.27 -11.38
C GLU A 2 -10.17 17.82 -10.12
N LEU A 3 -10.87 17.36 -9.08
CA LEU A 3 -10.30 17.06 -7.76
C LEU A 3 -9.20 15.99 -7.81
N TRP A 4 -9.17 15.17 -8.87
CA TRP A 4 -8.17 14.12 -9.05
C TRP A 4 -6.75 14.66 -9.24
N ILE A 5 -6.58 15.85 -9.83
CA ILE A 5 -5.25 16.43 -10.09
C ILE A 5 -4.51 16.73 -8.78
N PRO A 6 -5.05 17.54 -7.85
CA PRO A 6 -4.36 17.81 -6.59
C PRO A 6 -4.20 16.53 -5.74
N ILE A 7 -5.16 15.60 -5.78
CA ILE A 7 -5.07 14.33 -5.06
C ILE A 7 -3.92 13.48 -5.56
N THR A 8 -3.75 13.36 -6.88
CA THR A 8 -2.67 12.54 -7.47
C THR A 8 -1.30 13.14 -7.21
N VAL A 9 -1.15 14.47 -7.27
CA VAL A 9 0.10 15.17 -6.92
C VAL A 9 0.46 14.92 -5.44
N LEU A 10 -0.51 15.07 -4.53
CA LEU A 10 -0.30 14.80 -3.11
C LEU A 10 0.07 13.33 -2.87
N ALA A 11 -0.61 12.39 -3.53
CA ALA A 11 -0.33 10.96 -3.43
C ALA A 11 1.09 10.63 -3.89
N ALA A 12 1.53 11.17 -5.02
CA ALA A 12 2.89 10.98 -5.53
C ALA A 12 3.95 11.53 -4.56
N PHE A 13 3.71 12.71 -3.98
CA PHE A 13 4.59 13.29 -2.97
C PHE A 13 4.71 12.39 -1.72
N LEU A 14 3.57 11.95 -1.16
CA LEU A 14 3.54 11.06 0.00
C LEU A 14 4.20 9.71 -0.28
N GLN A 15 4.07 9.18 -1.50
CA GLN A 15 4.72 7.94 -1.93
C GLN A 15 6.26 8.08 -1.95
N ASN A 16 6.78 9.22 -2.42
CA ASN A 16 8.21 9.52 -2.39
C ASN A 16 8.73 9.72 -0.96
N ALA A 17 8.00 10.50 -0.15
CA ALA A 17 8.34 10.74 1.25
C ALA A 17 8.44 9.43 2.05
N ARG A 18 7.48 8.52 1.86
CA ARG A 18 7.51 7.17 2.45
C ARG A 18 8.77 6.40 2.05
N SER A 19 9.14 6.43 0.78
CA SER A 19 10.28 5.67 0.26
C SER A 19 11.61 6.22 0.81
N ALA A 20 11.72 7.54 0.94
CA ALA A 20 12.85 8.20 1.60
C ALA A 20 12.94 7.85 3.10
N LEU A 21 11.82 7.89 3.82
CA LEU A 21 11.75 7.55 5.24
C LEU A 21 12.06 6.06 5.49
N GLN A 22 11.53 5.15 4.66
CA GLN A 22 11.85 3.72 4.73
C GLN A 22 13.33 3.46 4.48
N LYS A 23 13.98 4.20 3.58
CA LYS A 23 15.43 4.14 3.35
C LYS A 23 16.21 4.64 4.57
N HIS A 24 15.75 5.71 5.23
CA HIS A 24 16.39 6.27 6.42
C HIS A 24 16.24 5.36 7.66
N LEU A 25 15.13 4.63 7.77
CA LEU A 25 14.84 3.70 8.87
C LEU A 25 15.47 2.30 8.68
N LYS A 26 16.12 2.03 7.53
CA LYS A 26 16.85 0.77 7.33
C LYS A 26 17.93 0.62 8.41
N GLY A 27 17.82 -0.46 9.19
CA GLY A 27 18.74 -0.81 10.28
C GLY A 27 18.16 -0.72 11.69
N ARG A 28 16.99 -0.07 11.88
CA ARG A 28 16.32 0.01 13.20
C ARG A 28 15.04 -0.80 13.34
N LEU A 29 14.47 -1.29 12.23
CA LEU A 29 13.20 -2.03 12.23
C LEU A 29 13.32 -3.29 11.36
N SER A 30 12.79 -4.42 11.86
CA SER A 30 12.67 -5.64 11.06
C SER A 30 11.77 -5.41 9.84
N THR A 31 12.13 -5.99 8.70
CA THR A 31 11.40 -5.97 7.42
C THR A 31 9.90 -6.28 7.61
N LEU A 32 9.57 -7.27 8.43
CA LEU A 32 8.19 -7.66 8.73
C LEU A 32 7.49 -6.68 9.66
N GLY A 33 8.21 -6.11 10.63
CA GLY A 33 7.69 -5.07 11.50
C GLY A 33 7.31 -3.81 10.72
N ALA A 34 8.14 -3.41 9.75
CA ALA A 34 7.83 -2.28 8.87
C ALA A 34 6.57 -2.51 8.01
N ALA A 35 6.37 -3.73 7.53
CA ALA A 35 5.17 -4.10 6.76
C ALA A 35 3.92 -4.10 7.66
N TYR A 36 4.02 -4.66 8.86
CA TYR A 36 2.91 -4.78 9.81
C TYR A 36 2.43 -3.41 10.33
N VAL A 37 3.37 -2.54 10.69
CA VAL A 37 3.08 -1.20 11.22
C VAL A 37 2.20 -0.38 10.28
N ARG A 38 2.38 -0.52 8.95
CA ARG A 38 1.51 0.14 7.96
C ARG A 38 0.05 -0.28 8.10
N PHE A 39 -0.21 -1.58 8.27
CA PHE A 39 -1.58 -2.09 8.40
C PHE A 39 -2.18 -1.71 9.75
N LEU A 40 -1.38 -1.76 10.82
CA LEU A 40 -1.82 -1.39 12.16
C LEU A 40 -2.25 0.09 12.22
N TYR A 41 -1.44 1.00 11.67
CA TYR A 41 -1.80 2.42 11.60
C TYR A 41 -2.92 2.70 10.60
N ALA A 42 -3.08 1.92 9.54
CA ALA A 42 -4.18 2.10 8.59
C ALA A 42 -5.54 1.67 9.17
N MET A 43 -5.56 0.67 10.05
CA MET A 43 -6.79 0.10 10.63
C MET A 43 -7.74 1.16 11.24
N PRO A 44 -7.33 2.06 12.15
CA PRO A 44 -8.24 3.04 12.74
C PRO A 44 -8.83 3.99 11.68
N PHE A 45 -8.05 4.43 10.69
CA PHE A 45 -8.55 5.27 9.61
C PHE A 45 -9.57 4.56 8.73
N SER A 46 -9.32 3.28 8.40
CA SER A 46 -10.26 2.47 7.63
C SER A 46 -11.58 2.27 8.37
N LEU A 47 -11.54 2.05 9.69
CA LEU A 47 -12.75 1.92 10.53
C LEU A 47 -13.54 3.23 10.59
N VAL A 48 -12.86 4.36 10.81
CA VAL A 48 -13.51 5.68 10.80
C VAL A 48 -14.14 5.99 9.45
N TYR A 49 -13.46 5.64 8.35
CA TYR A 49 -13.99 5.81 7.00
C TYR A 49 -15.23 4.95 6.73
N LEU A 50 -15.18 3.66 7.11
CA LEU A 50 -16.33 2.75 6.99
C LEU A 50 -17.51 3.22 7.84
N TRP A 51 -17.25 3.68 9.07
CA TRP A 51 -18.26 4.26 9.93
C TRP A 51 -18.88 5.52 9.32
N GLY A 52 -18.06 6.42 8.75
CA GLY A 52 -18.55 7.61 8.04
C GLY A 52 -19.39 7.27 6.81
N LEU A 53 -19.02 6.25 6.04
CA LEU A 53 -19.82 5.78 4.90
C LEU A 53 -21.19 5.23 5.33
N HIS A 54 -21.23 4.51 6.47
CA HIS A 54 -22.47 3.99 7.00
C HIS A 54 -23.37 5.11 7.55
N GLU A 55 -22.86 5.93 8.47
CA GLU A 55 -23.66 6.92 9.19
C GLU A 55 -23.99 8.17 8.36
N ILE A 56 -23.04 8.67 7.55
CA ILE A 56 -23.19 9.95 6.84
C ILE A 56 -23.76 9.73 5.44
N VAL A 57 -23.28 8.71 4.73
CA VAL A 57 -23.67 8.43 3.33
C VAL A 57 -24.84 7.45 3.25
N GLY A 58 -25.17 6.74 4.34
CA GLY A 58 -26.27 5.77 4.37
C GLY A 58 -25.99 4.52 3.55
N LYS A 59 -24.71 4.16 3.34
CA LYS A 59 -24.33 2.94 2.65
C LYS A 59 -24.44 1.75 3.61
N ASP A 60 -25.18 0.72 3.19
CA ASP A 60 -25.23 -0.54 3.94
C ASP A 60 -23.83 -1.16 4.11
N LEU A 61 -23.65 -1.86 5.22
CA LEU A 61 -22.43 -2.61 5.47
C LEU A 61 -22.25 -3.69 4.38
N PRO A 62 -21.00 -3.91 3.92
CA PRO A 62 -20.74 -4.95 2.93
C PRO A 62 -21.12 -6.31 3.51
N VAL A 63 -21.86 -7.09 2.72
CA VAL A 63 -22.21 -8.46 3.10
C VAL A 63 -20.93 -9.29 3.16
N PHE A 64 -20.68 -9.92 4.32
CA PHE A 64 -19.56 -10.83 4.50
C PHE A 64 -19.79 -12.12 3.70
N ASN A 65 -19.45 -12.08 2.42
CA ASN A 65 -19.48 -13.24 1.51
C ASN A 65 -18.09 -13.92 1.49
N THR A 66 -18.07 -15.24 1.34
CA THR A 66 -16.86 -16.04 1.13
C THR A 66 -16.00 -15.49 -0.02
N THR A 67 -16.61 -15.05 -1.12
CA THR A 67 -15.89 -14.44 -2.25
C THR A 67 -15.19 -13.15 -1.86
N PHE A 68 -15.85 -12.30 -1.07
CA PHE A 68 -15.27 -11.05 -0.56
C PHE A 68 -14.05 -11.35 0.34
N LEU A 69 -14.20 -12.31 1.27
CA LEU A 69 -13.11 -12.73 2.15
C LEU A 69 -11.93 -13.31 1.37
N MET A 70 -12.18 -14.12 0.34
CA MET A 70 -11.12 -14.64 -0.54
C MET A 70 -10.33 -13.51 -1.19
N TYR A 71 -11.01 -12.51 -1.76
CA TYR A 71 -10.32 -11.37 -2.37
C TYR A 71 -9.56 -10.52 -1.34
N CYS A 72 -10.10 -10.32 -0.14
CA CYS A 72 -9.37 -9.63 0.94
C CYS A 72 -8.08 -10.36 1.32
N VAL A 73 -8.14 -11.68 1.48
CA VAL A 73 -6.98 -12.51 1.83
C VAL A 73 -5.94 -12.49 0.69
N LEU A 74 -6.37 -12.70 -0.56
CA LEU A 74 -5.47 -12.69 -1.72
C LEU A 74 -4.82 -11.31 -1.90
N GLY A 75 -5.59 -10.22 -1.82
CA GLY A 75 -5.07 -8.87 -1.93
C GLY A 75 -4.07 -8.54 -0.83
N GLY A 76 -4.41 -8.87 0.42
CA GLY A 76 -3.51 -8.70 1.58
C GLY A 76 -2.22 -9.49 1.45
N ALA A 77 -2.31 -10.77 1.08
CA ALA A 77 -1.16 -11.64 0.88
C ALA A 77 -0.24 -11.13 -0.24
N SER A 78 -0.79 -10.79 -1.41
CA SER A 78 -0.02 -10.22 -2.52
C SER A 78 0.70 -8.93 -2.12
N GLN A 79 0.06 -8.06 -1.33
CA GLN A 79 0.68 -6.82 -0.86
C GLN A 79 1.85 -7.08 0.10
N ILE A 80 1.75 -8.07 0.98
CA ILE A 80 2.84 -8.47 1.88
C ILE A 80 4.00 -9.06 1.06
N ILE A 81 3.70 -9.99 0.15
CA ILE A 81 4.69 -10.61 -0.74
C ILE A 81 5.45 -9.55 -1.54
N PHE A 82 4.73 -8.61 -2.15
CA PHE A 82 5.34 -7.50 -2.89
C PHE A 82 6.29 -6.67 -2.01
N THR A 83 5.88 -6.36 -0.79
CA THR A 83 6.72 -5.56 0.13
C THR A 83 8.00 -6.30 0.50
N VAL A 84 7.91 -7.62 0.74
CA VAL A 84 9.10 -8.45 1.04
C VAL A 84 10.04 -8.51 -0.16
N LEU A 85 9.51 -8.76 -1.37
CA LEU A 85 10.30 -8.78 -2.60
C LEU A 85 10.98 -7.44 -2.88
N LEU A 86 10.27 -6.32 -2.68
CA LEU A 86 10.81 -4.98 -2.84
C LEU A 86 11.97 -4.71 -1.85
N LEU A 87 11.82 -5.10 -0.59
CA LEU A 87 12.86 -4.92 0.43
C LEU A 87 14.07 -5.82 0.16
N TYR A 88 13.84 -7.06 -0.30
CA TYR A 88 14.89 -7.97 -0.76
C TYR A 88 15.65 -7.38 -1.96
N LEU A 89 14.93 -6.82 -2.94
CA LEU A 89 15.51 -6.14 -4.09
C LEU A 89 16.43 -4.97 -3.67
N PHE A 90 16.07 -4.26 -2.61
CA PHE A 90 16.88 -3.18 -2.06
C PHE A 90 18.14 -3.64 -1.30
N GLN A 91 18.35 -4.95 -1.11
CA GLN A 91 19.63 -5.48 -0.60
C GLN A 91 20.67 -5.66 -1.71
N PHE A 92 20.23 -5.70 -2.97
CA PHE A 92 21.16 -5.75 -4.11
C PHE A 92 21.77 -4.36 -4.38
N ARG A 93 23.03 -4.35 -4.82
CA ARG A 93 23.86 -3.13 -5.00
C ARG A 93 23.31 -2.12 -6.01
N ASN A 94 22.33 -2.50 -6.85
CA ASN A 94 21.84 -1.67 -7.95
C ASN A 94 20.32 -1.41 -7.87
N PHE A 95 19.91 -0.65 -6.86
CA PHE A 95 18.53 -0.19 -6.62
C PHE A 95 17.84 0.40 -7.86
N ALA A 96 18.62 1.11 -8.70
CA ALA A 96 18.13 1.73 -9.93
C ALA A 96 17.56 0.69 -10.90
N VAL A 97 18.23 -0.46 -11.07
CA VAL A 97 17.80 -1.53 -11.98
C VAL A 97 16.49 -2.16 -11.53
N GLY A 98 16.36 -2.43 -10.22
CA GLY A 98 15.14 -2.97 -9.64
C GLY A 98 13.94 -2.03 -9.78
N THR A 99 14.17 -0.72 -9.65
CA THR A 99 13.12 0.30 -9.85
C THR A 99 12.69 0.37 -11.32
N THR A 100 13.65 0.28 -12.26
CA THR A 100 13.34 0.26 -13.70
C THR A 100 12.49 -0.95 -14.08
N PHE A 101 12.82 -2.16 -13.61
CA PHE A 101 12.00 -3.35 -13.86
C PHE A 101 10.61 -3.27 -13.22
N SER A 102 10.46 -2.68 -12.03
CA SER A 102 9.12 -2.46 -11.46
C SER A 102 8.28 -1.49 -12.29
N LYS A 103 8.91 -0.55 -13.02
CA LYS A 103 8.19 0.36 -13.92
C LYS A 103 7.78 -0.28 -15.25
N THR A 104 8.39 -1.41 -15.66
CA THR A 104 7.94 -2.17 -16.84
C THR A 104 6.69 -3.01 -16.58
N GLU A 105 6.28 -3.18 -15.31
CA GLU A 105 5.05 -3.89 -14.95
C GLU A 105 3.82 -3.33 -15.69
N VAL A 106 3.71 -2.01 -15.78
CA VAL A 106 2.60 -1.35 -16.49
C VAL A 106 2.55 -1.76 -17.97
N PHE A 107 3.71 -2.01 -18.58
CA PHE A 107 3.80 -2.50 -19.96
C PHE A 107 3.56 -4.00 -20.10
N GLN A 108 3.75 -4.80 -19.03
CA GLN A 108 3.58 -6.25 -19.04
C GLN A 108 2.14 -6.67 -18.71
N VAL A 109 1.39 -5.80 -18.03
CA VAL A 109 0.00 -6.03 -17.60
C VAL A 109 -1.01 -5.42 -18.58
N ALA A 110 -0.58 -4.47 -19.42
CA ALA A 110 -1.39 -3.88 -20.50
C ALA A 110 -1.52 -4.84 -21.69
#